data_AF-A0A7Z7K807-F1
#
_entry.id   AF-A0A7Z7K807-F1
#
_cell.length_a   1.000
_cell.length_b   1.000
_cell.length_c   1.000
_cell.angle_alpha   90.00
_cell.angle_beta   90.00
_cell.angle_gamma   90.00
#
_symmetry.space_group_name_H-M   'P 1'
#
loop_
_entity.id
_entity.type
_entity.pdbx_description
1 polymer ?
#
loop_
_entity_poly.entity_id
_entity_poly.type
_entity_poly.pdbx_seq_one_letter_code
_entity_poly.pdbx_strand_id
1 'polypeptide(L)'
;MPEKMTNSENKKSKGFRMPGAFTILFILTIFSVLATWWIPAGSYSKLQFDTASSKLVVTDPNGKTVHVPATQTQLDKMNVKIKIKEFTSGAISKPVSVPNTYKRLKQNPAGIGSVTTSMVNGTIEAVDIMVFIMVLGGMIGVVRKSGAFESGLLALTKKTKGREFLLIFLVSLLMVLGSVKYLV
;
A
#
# COMPACT_ATOMS: atom_id res chain seq x y z
N MET A 1 20.55 -24.39 62.57
CA MET A 1 19.09 -24.45 62.34
C MET A 1 18.83 -24.08 60.89
N PRO A 2 18.22 -24.95 60.05
CA PRO A 2 17.83 -24.57 58.70
C PRO A 2 16.39 -24.03 58.68
N GLU A 3 16.22 -22.75 58.32
CA GLU A 3 14.92 -22.11 58.11
C GLU A 3 14.45 -22.40 56.66
N LYS A 4 13.19 -22.82 56.56
CA LYS A 4 12.59 -23.47 55.39
C LYS A 4 12.51 -22.55 54.18
N MET A 5 12.95 -23.03 53.02
CA MET A 5 12.61 -22.43 51.73
C MET A 5 11.12 -22.66 51.45
N THR A 6 10.32 -21.60 51.54
CA THR A 6 8.92 -21.61 51.14
C THR A 6 8.83 -21.63 49.61
N ASN A 7 8.33 -22.75 49.10
CA ASN A 7 8.03 -22.96 47.70
C ASN A 7 6.86 -22.04 47.31
N SER A 8 7.13 -20.96 46.58
CA SER A 8 6.08 -20.13 46.00
C SER A 8 5.64 -20.77 44.68
N GLU A 9 4.42 -21.34 44.71
CA GLU A 9 3.74 -21.84 43.53
C GLU A 9 3.68 -20.78 42.42
N ASN A 10 4.34 -21.09 41.31
CA ASN A 10 4.38 -20.28 40.10
C ASN A 10 3.00 -20.26 39.43
N LYS A 11 2.14 -19.32 39.83
CA LYS A 11 0.89 -19.02 39.12
C LYS A 11 1.23 -18.31 37.81
N LYS A 12 1.44 -19.09 36.74
CA LYS A 12 1.52 -18.57 35.36
C LYS A 12 0.23 -17.81 35.03
N SER A 13 0.26 -16.49 35.09
CA SER A 13 -0.75 -15.67 34.42
C SER A 13 -0.58 -15.93 32.92
N LYS A 14 -1.64 -16.44 32.28
CA LYS A 14 -1.69 -16.53 30.82
C LYS A 14 -1.81 -15.11 30.27
N GLY A 15 -0.68 -14.43 30.14
CA GLY A 15 -0.61 -13.16 29.42
C GLY A 15 -1.08 -13.35 27.99
N PHE A 16 -1.83 -12.37 27.47
CA PHE A 16 -2.25 -12.31 26.08
C PHE A 16 -1.00 -12.39 25.19
N ARG A 17 -0.70 -13.58 24.67
CA ARG A 17 0.32 -13.76 23.64
C ARG A 17 -0.20 -13.05 22.42
N MET A 18 0.51 -12.03 21.97
CA MET A 18 0.15 -11.32 20.76
C MET A 18 -0.07 -12.35 19.63
N PRO A 19 -1.24 -12.35 18.98
CA PRO A 19 -1.50 -13.26 17.88
C PRO A 19 -0.44 -13.04 16.78
N GLY A 20 -0.13 -14.08 16.02
CA GLY A 20 0.78 -13.94 14.88
C GLY A 20 0.24 -12.92 13.86
N ALA A 21 1.11 -12.33 13.05
CA ALA A 21 0.73 -11.33 12.05
C ALA A 21 -0.43 -11.82 11.16
N PHE A 22 -0.42 -13.09 10.74
CA PHE A 22 -1.50 -13.70 9.97
C PHE A 22 -2.84 -13.73 10.71
N THR A 23 -2.82 -14.03 12.01
CA THR A 23 -4.04 -14.04 12.83
C THR A 23 -4.60 -12.63 12.99
N ILE A 24 -3.74 -11.64 13.21
CA ILE A 24 -4.15 -10.23 13.29
C ILE A 24 -4.77 -9.78 11.96
N LEU A 25 -4.13 -10.09 10.83
CA LEU A 25 -4.66 -9.79 9.50
C LEU A 25 -6.03 -10.43 9.28
N PHE A 26 -6.19 -11.70 9.62
CA PHE A 26 -7.45 -12.42 9.46
C PHE A 26 -8.59 -11.80 10.29
N ILE A 27 -8.32 -11.47 11.56
CA ILE A 27 -9.28 -10.79 12.44
C ILE A 27 -9.65 -9.42 11.86
N LEU A 28 -8.66 -8.66 11.37
CA LEU A 28 -8.87 -7.35 10.76
C LEU A 28 -9.73 -7.43 9.49
N THR A 29 -9.54 -8.47 8.66
CA THR A 29 -10.36 -8.69 7.46
C THR A 29 -11.82 -8.98 7.83
N ILE A 30 -12.06 -9.88 8.79
CA ILE A 30 -13.43 -10.19 9.25
C ILE A 30 -14.09 -8.92 9.82
N PHE A 31 -13.36 -8.18 10.65
CA PHE A 31 -13.87 -6.94 11.23
C PHE A 31 -14.19 -5.88 10.17
N SER A 32 -13.33 -5.70 9.17
CA SER A 32 -13.54 -4.77 8.06
C SER A 32 -14.78 -5.11 7.23
N VAL A 33 -14.99 -6.41 6.97
CA VAL A 33 -16.18 -6.91 6.26
C VAL A 33 -17.44 -6.60 7.07
N LEU A 34 -17.46 -6.92 8.37
CA LEU A 34 -18.60 -6.60 9.25
C LEU A 34 -18.85 -5.09 9.34
N ALA A 35 -17.80 -4.27 9.39
CA ALA A 35 -17.94 -2.81 9.41
C ALA A 35 -18.59 -2.27 8.13
N THR A 36 -18.46 -2.96 6.99
CA THR A 36 -19.09 -2.59 5.72
C THR A 36 -20.63 -2.73 5.77
N TRP A 37 -21.19 -3.49 6.71
CA TRP A 37 -22.64 -3.52 6.95
C TRP A 37 -23.15 -2.31 7.73
N TRP A 38 -22.29 -1.65 8.51
CA TRP A 38 -22.71 -0.49 9.31
C TRP A 38 -22.40 0.83 8.61
N ILE A 39 -21.36 0.86 7.78
CA ILE A 39 -20.85 2.09 7.16
C ILE A 39 -21.12 2.06 5.65
N PRO A 40 -22.10 2.82 5.14
CA PRO A 40 -22.35 2.91 3.71
C PRO A 40 -21.21 3.66 3.02
N ALA A 41 -20.74 3.12 1.90
CA ALA A 41 -19.75 3.77 1.07
C ALA A 41 -20.27 5.13 0.56
N GLY A 42 -19.38 6.13 0.53
CA GLY A 42 -19.64 7.41 -0.14
C GLY A 42 -18.67 7.59 -1.29
N SER A 43 -19.10 8.28 -2.35
CA SER A 43 -18.25 8.59 -3.50
C SER A 43 -18.50 10.00 -4.00
N TYR A 44 -17.47 10.59 -4.61
CA TYR A 44 -17.52 11.88 -5.30
C TYR A 44 -17.61 11.66 -6.81
N SER A 45 -18.22 12.58 -7.55
CA SER A 45 -18.16 12.58 -9.01
C SER A 45 -16.70 12.77 -9.43
N LYS A 46 -16.25 12.04 -10.45
CA LYS A 46 -14.87 12.12 -10.96
C LYS A 46 -14.86 12.81 -12.33
N LEU A 47 -13.92 13.72 -12.54
CA LEU A 47 -13.65 14.37 -13.81
C LEU A 47 -12.42 13.74 -14.44
N GLN A 48 -12.55 13.28 -15.68
CA GLN A 48 -11.44 12.80 -16.47
C GLN A 48 -11.45 13.49 -17.83
N PHE A 49 -10.27 13.88 -18.32
CA PHE A 49 -10.13 14.34 -19.69
C PHE A 49 -9.94 13.14 -20.61
N ASP A 50 -10.82 13.02 -21.60
CA ASP A 50 -10.68 11.99 -22.63
C ASP A 50 -9.91 12.57 -23.83
N THR A 51 -8.67 12.09 -23.99
CA THR A 51 -7.76 12.49 -25.08
C THR A 51 -8.32 12.14 -26.45
N ALA A 52 -9.17 11.12 -26.58
CA ALA A 52 -9.75 10.70 -27.86
C ALA A 52 -10.91 11.60 -28.31
N SER A 53 -11.70 12.13 -27.37
CA SER A 53 -12.90 12.93 -27.67
C SER A 53 -12.75 14.44 -27.37
N SER A 54 -11.59 14.88 -26.84
CA SER A 54 -11.30 16.27 -26.45
C SER A 54 -12.36 16.88 -25.52
N LYS A 55 -13.05 16.04 -24.74
CA LYS A 55 -14.14 16.41 -23.83
C LYS A 55 -13.79 15.98 -22.40
N LEU A 56 -14.34 16.71 -21.44
CA LEU A 56 -14.29 16.30 -20.04
C LEU A 56 -15.43 15.30 -19.80
N VAL A 57 -15.10 14.14 -19.27
CA VAL A 57 -16.06 13.11 -18.86
C VAL A 57 -16.27 13.27 -17.37
N VAL A 58 -17.48 13.66 -16.97
CA VAL A 58 -17.91 13.63 -15.58
C VAL A 58 -18.56 12.28 -15.32
N THR A 59 -17.93 11.46 -14.48
CA THR A 59 -18.48 10.20 -14.03
C THR A 59 -19.15 10.43 -12.68
N ASP A 60 -20.49 10.38 -12.67
CA ASP A 60 -21.27 10.52 -11.45
C ASP A 60 -21.12 9.28 -10.53
N PRO A 61 -21.34 9.40 -9.21
CA PRO A 61 -21.27 8.30 -8.25
C PRO A 61 -22.16 7.09 -8.60
N ASN A 62 -23.20 7.29 -9.42
CA ASN A 62 -24.13 6.26 -9.87
C ASN A 62 -23.75 5.64 -11.24
N GLY A 63 -22.55 5.94 -11.76
CA GLY A 63 -22.04 5.35 -13.01
C GLY A 63 -22.56 6.01 -14.31
N LYS A 64 -23.27 7.14 -14.21
CA LYS A 64 -23.68 7.92 -15.39
C LYS A 64 -22.53 8.81 -15.84
N THR A 65 -22.12 8.68 -17.10
CA THR A 65 -21.08 9.53 -17.72
C THR A 65 -21.75 10.66 -18.49
N VAL A 66 -21.37 11.90 -18.19
CA VAL A 66 -21.81 13.08 -18.95
C VAL A 66 -20.59 13.68 -19.62
N HIS A 67 -20.61 13.71 -20.95
CA HIS A 67 -19.58 14.37 -21.75
C HIS A 67 -19.86 15.87 -21.74
N VAL A 68 -19.05 16.65 -21.03
CA VAL A 68 -19.13 18.11 -21.00
C VAL A 68 -17.98 18.72 -21.78
N PRO A 69 -18.19 19.87 -22.45
CA PRO A 69 -17.13 20.54 -23.19
C PRO A 69 -16.00 20.94 -22.23
N ALA A 70 -14.75 20.78 -22.71
CA ALA A 70 -13.53 21.05 -21.97
C ALA A 70 -13.27 22.57 -21.81
N THR A 71 -14.12 23.25 -21.03
CA THR A 71 -14.09 24.71 -20.89
C THR A 71 -13.92 25.12 -19.42
N GLN A 72 -13.10 26.14 -19.15
CA GLN A 72 -12.85 26.67 -17.80
C GLN A 72 -14.16 27.08 -17.10
N THR A 73 -15.12 27.63 -17.84
CA THR A 73 -16.44 28.01 -17.33
C THR A 73 -17.25 26.84 -16.76
N GLN A 74 -17.04 25.62 -17.25
CA GLN A 74 -17.70 24.42 -16.71
C GLN A 74 -17.00 23.92 -15.44
N LEU A 75 -15.67 24.07 -15.35
CA LEU A 75 -14.89 23.77 -14.15
C LEU A 75 -15.19 24.75 -13.01
N ASP A 76 -15.32 26.04 -13.33
CA ASP A 76 -15.65 27.09 -12.37
C ASP A 76 -17.07 26.90 -11.78
N LYS A 77 -18.03 26.48 -12.61
CA LYS A 77 -19.40 26.10 -12.16
C LYS A 77 -19.40 24.89 -11.22
N MET A 78 -18.44 23.97 -11.37
CA MET A 78 -18.27 22.81 -10.51
C MET A 78 -17.33 23.09 -9.32
N ASN A 79 -16.96 24.36 -9.08
CA ASN A 79 -16.07 24.80 -8.02
C ASN A 79 -14.69 24.11 -8.04
N VAL A 80 -14.24 23.70 -9.23
CA VAL A 80 -12.93 23.06 -9.46
C VAL A 80 -11.91 24.14 -9.77
N LYS A 81 -11.02 24.44 -8.82
CA LYS A 81 -9.99 25.50 -8.94
C LYS A 81 -8.79 25.12 -9.83
N ILE A 82 -8.93 24.08 -10.66
CA ILE A 82 -7.86 23.56 -11.50
C ILE A 82 -8.01 24.15 -12.91
N LYS A 83 -6.92 24.67 -13.47
CA LYS A 83 -6.91 25.24 -14.82
C LYS A 83 -7.10 24.12 -15.86
N ILE A 84 -7.95 24.36 -16.86
CA ILE A 84 -8.17 23.40 -17.96
C ILE A 84 -6.86 22.98 -18.66
N LYS A 85 -5.86 23.86 -18.64
CA LYS A 85 -4.52 23.62 -19.20
C LYS A 85 -3.82 22.41 -18.59
N GLU A 86 -4.05 22.09 -17.31
CA GLU A 86 -3.44 20.94 -16.62
C GLU A 86 -4.05 19.60 -17.08
N PHE A 87 -5.33 19.63 -17.49
CA PHE A 87 -6.01 18.46 -18.05
C PHE A 87 -5.62 18.24 -19.52
N THR A 88 -5.47 19.32 -20.29
CA THR A 88 -5.10 19.25 -21.72
C THR A 88 -3.60 19.05 -21.94
N SER A 89 -2.74 19.46 -21.00
CA SER A 89 -1.28 19.27 -21.07
C SER A 89 -0.83 17.86 -20.72
N GLY A 90 -1.74 17.00 -20.24
CA GLY A 90 -1.42 15.67 -19.72
C GLY A 90 -0.84 15.65 -18.30
N ALA A 91 -0.70 16.81 -17.64
CA ALA A 91 -0.29 16.88 -16.24
C ALA A 91 -1.32 16.20 -15.31
N ILE A 92 -2.59 16.20 -15.70
CA ILE A 92 -3.69 15.51 -15.02
C ILE A 92 -4.37 14.53 -15.98
N SER A 93 -3.85 13.31 -16.04
CA SER A 93 -4.39 12.19 -16.82
C SER A 93 -5.32 11.28 -16.02
N LYS A 94 -5.21 11.28 -14.69
CA LYS A 94 -6.03 10.47 -13.79
C LYS A 94 -7.33 11.20 -13.41
N PRO A 95 -8.43 10.49 -13.12
CA PRO A 95 -9.68 11.11 -12.72
C PRO A 95 -9.55 11.91 -11.42
N VAL A 96 -10.08 13.13 -11.40
CA VAL A 96 -10.03 14.04 -10.24
C VAL A 96 -11.40 14.19 -9.61
N SER A 97 -11.48 14.12 -8.29
CA SER A 97 -12.74 14.28 -7.54
C SER A 97 -13.27 15.73 -7.61
N VAL A 98 -14.57 15.88 -7.86
CA VAL A 98 -15.23 17.20 -7.89
C VAL A 98 -15.66 17.60 -6.49
N PRO A 99 -15.29 18.81 -6.01
CA PRO A 99 -15.78 19.35 -4.74
C PRO A 99 -17.32 19.40 -4.68
N ASN A 100 -17.90 19.25 -3.49
CA ASN A 100 -19.35 19.33 -3.25
C ASN A 100 -20.24 18.30 -3.98
N THR A 101 -19.65 17.25 -4.59
CA THR A 101 -20.42 16.18 -5.26
C THR A 101 -20.53 14.89 -4.46
N TYR A 102 -20.26 14.93 -3.15
CA TYR A 102 -20.35 13.77 -2.28
C TYR A 102 -21.78 13.21 -2.27
N LYS A 103 -21.92 11.94 -2.64
CA LYS A 103 -23.18 11.20 -2.50
C LYS A 103 -22.90 9.86 -1.80
N ARG A 104 -23.79 9.51 -0.87
CA ARG A 104 -23.82 8.15 -0.29
C ARG A 104 -24.27 7.19 -1.39
N LEU A 105 -23.50 6.14 -1.61
CA LEU A 105 -23.85 5.10 -2.56
C LEU A 105 -24.86 4.15 -1.92
N LYS A 106 -25.65 3.47 -2.76
CA LYS A 106 -26.49 2.37 -2.30
C LYS A 106 -25.59 1.31 -1.68
N GLN A 107 -25.88 0.93 -0.44
CA GLN A 107 -25.09 -0.04 0.29
C GLN A 107 -25.09 -1.39 -0.45
N ASN A 108 -23.92 -1.83 -0.88
CA ASN A 108 -23.68 -3.17 -1.40
C ASN A 108 -22.75 -3.89 -0.43
N PRO A 109 -23.29 -4.48 0.65
CA PRO A 109 -22.46 -5.11 1.66
C PRO A 109 -21.68 -6.30 1.07
N ALA A 110 -20.44 -6.46 1.52
CA ALA A 110 -19.53 -7.47 1.00
C ALA A 110 -20.00 -8.89 1.39
N GLY A 111 -20.69 -9.62 0.51
CA GLY A 111 -21.27 -10.93 0.83
C GLY A 111 -20.29 -11.94 1.45
N ILE A 112 -20.81 -12.95 2.17
CA ILE A 112 -19.98 -13.89 2.96
C ILE A 112 -18.91 -14.59 2.09
N GLY A 113 -19.20 -14.90 0.82
CA GLY A 113 -18.25 -15.48 -0.14
C GLY A 113 -17.22 -14.50 -0.74
N SER A 114 -17.43 -13.19 -0.58
CA SER A 114 -16.49 -12.16 -1.04
C SER A 114 -15.21 -12.11 -0.20
N VAL A 115 -15.25 -12.62 1.04
CA VAL A 115 -14.08 -12.70 1.92
C VAL A 115 -13.05 -13.67 1.35
N THR A 116 -13.47 -14.89 1.00
CA THR A 116 -12.58 -15.89 0.40
C THR A 116 -12.09 -15.44 -0.97
N THR A 117 -12.98 -14.88 -1.81
CA THR A 117 -12.60 -14.40 -3.15
C THR A 117 -11.58 -13.26 -3.07
N SER A 118 -11.80 -12.29 -2.17
CA SER A 118 -10.86 -11.18 -1.95
C SER A 118 -9.52 -11.65 -1.39
N MET A 119 -9.51 -12.69 -0.55
CA MET A 119 -8.27 -13.30 -0.05
C MET A 119 -7.46 -13.94 -1.17
N VAL A 120 -8.12 -14.65 -2.10
CA VAL A 120 -7.47 -15.22 -3.29
C VAL A 120 -6.96 -14.13 -4.22
N ASN A 121 -7.79 -13.13 -4.54
CA ASN A 121 -7.39 -12.02 -5.40
C ASN A 121 -6.22 -11.21 -4.82
N GLY A 122 -6.22 -10.97 -3.50
CA GLY A 122 -5.10 -10.31 -2.83
C GLY A 122 -3.81 -11.14 -2.90
N THR A 123 -3.92 -12.47 -2.88
CA THR A 123 -2.76 -13.35 -3.09
C THR A 123 -2.26 -13.24 -4.53
N ILE A 124 -3.15 -13.22 -5.53
CA ILE A 124 -2.81 -13.05 -6.95
C ILE A 124 -2.09 -11.72 -7.20
N GLU A 125 -2.58 -10.63 -6.62
CA GLU A 125 -1.95 -9.30 -6.72
C GLU A 125 -0.55 -9.29 -6.08
N ALA A 126 -0.32 -10.08 -5.03
CA ALA A 126 0.97 -10.25 -4.39
C ALA A 126 1.92 -11.24 -5.09
N VAL A 127 1.48 -11.97 -6.13
CA VAL A 127 2.29 -13.02 -6.79
C VAL A 127 3.60 -12.46 -7.34
N ASP A 128 3.59 -11.29 -7.96
CA ASP A 128 4.79 -10.69 -8.55
C ASP A 128 5.89 -10.46 -7.48
N ILE A 129 5.48 -9.92 -6.32
CA ILE A 129 6.37 -9.72 -5.17
C ILE A 129 6.85 -11.07 -4.60
N MET A 130 5.95 -12.06 -4.49
CA MET A 130 6.28 -13.38 -3.96
C MET A 130 7.31 -14.11 -4.85
N VAL A 131 7.12 -14.08 -6.17
CA VAL A 131 8.06 -14.66 -7.15
C VAL A 131 9.39 -13.91 -7.09
N PHE A 132 9.37 -12.59 -7.00
CA PHE A 132 10.59 -11.80 -6.85
C PHE A 132 11.39 -12.18 -5.59
N ILE A 133 10.74 -12.22 -4.42
CA ILE A 133 11.37 -12.61 -3.16
C ILE A 133 11.86 -14.07 -3.21
N MET A 134 11.11 -14.97 -3.85
CA MET A 134 11.52 -16.37 -4.04
C MET A 134 12.80 -16.48 -4.87
N VAL A 135 12.88 -15.79 -6.01
CA VAL A 135 14.07 -15.76 -6.86
C VAL A 135 15.24 -15.11 -6.11
N LEU A 136 15.02 -13.98 -5.44
CA LEU A 136 16.02 -13.30 -4.62
C LEU A 136 16.53 -14.22 -3.49
N GLY A 137 15.64 -14.91 -2.79
CA GLY A 137 15.97 -15.88 -1.76
C GLY A 137 16.77 -17.07 -2.30
N GLY A 138 16.41 -17.57 -3.48
CA GLY A 138 17.16 -18.61 -4.18
C GLY A 138 18.58 -18.18 -4.53
N MET A 139 18.74 -16.98 -5.12
CA MET A 139 20.05 -16.41 -5.42
C MET A 139 20.89 -16.18 -4.16
N ILE A 140 20.30 -15.60 -3.11
CA ILE A 140 20.97 -15.41 -1.82
C ILE A 140 21.40 -16.77 -1.24
N GLY A 141 20.57 -17.81 -1.35
CA GLY A 141 20.90 -19.16 -0.93
C GLY A 141 22.12 -19.74 -1.64
N VAL A 142 22.21 -19.58 -2.97
CA VAL A 142 23.38 -20.00 -3.76
C VAL A 142 24.63 -19.21 -3.37
N VAL A 143 24.53 -17.89 -3.26
CA VAL A 143 25.66 -17.00 -2.89
C VAL A 143 26.15 -17.25 -1.46
N ARG A 144 25.24 -17.61 -0.55
CA ARG A 144 25.60 -18.00 0.81
C ARG A 144 26.27 -19.38 0.84
N LYS A 145 25.73 -20.36 0.12
CA LYS A 145 26.30 -21.70 0.04
C LYS A 145 27.68 -21.71 -0.63
N SER A 146 27.93 -20.81 -1.59
CA SER A 146 29.25 -20.67 -2.21
C SER A 146 30.29 -19.99 -1.31
N GLY A 147 29.91 -19.49 -0.13
CA GLY A 147 30.81 -18.76 0.77
C GLY A 147 31.21 -17.36 0.27
N ALA A 148 30.70 -16.94 -0.90
CA ALA A 148 30.98 -15.64 -1.47
C ALA A 148 30.44 -14.50 -0.58
N PHE A 149 29.29 -14.72 0.06
CA PHE A 149 28.71 -13.74 0.99
C PHE A 149 29.60 -13.50 2.22
N GLU A 150 30.03 -14.57 2.90
CA GLU A 150 30.87 -14.46 4.10
C GLU A 150 32.24 -13.86 3.78
N SER A 151 32.88 -14.32 2.69
CA SER A 151 34.17 -13.79 2.23
C SER A 151 34.07 -12.31 1.82
N GLY A 152 32.97 -11.92 1.15
CA GLY A 152 32.70 -10.55 0.77
C GLY A 152 32.51 -9.63 1.97
N LEU A 153 31.75 -10.08 3.00
CA LEU A 153 31.54 -9.32 4.22
C LEU A 153 32.86 -9.10 4.99
N LEU A 154 33.70 -10.13 5.09
CA LEU A 154 35.03 -10.03 5.72
C LEU A 154 35.95 -9.06 4.96
N ALA A 155 35.95 -9.12 3.61
CA ALA A 155 36.71 -8.20 2.77
C ALA A 155 36.23 -6.75 2.90
N LEU A 156 34.92 -6.52 2.93
CA LEU A 156 34.33 -5.19 3.17
C LEU A 156 34.71 -4.66 4.55
N THR A 157 34.62 -5.49 5.58
CA THR A 157 34.96 -5.10 6.96
C THR A 157 36.43 -4.67 7.04
N LYS A 158 37.33 -5.44 6.42
CA LYS A 158 38.75 -5.10 6.36
C LYS A 158 39.01 -3.81 5.57
N LYS A 159 38.28 -3.59 4.46
CA LYS A 159 38.42 -2.40 3.61
C LYS A 159 37.82 -1.13 4.21
N THR A 160 36.82 -1.26 5.08
CA THR A 160 36.12 -0.15 5.74
C THR A 160 36.67 0.19 7.12
N LYS A 161 37.55 -0.64 7.70
CA LYS A 161 38.17 -0.36 9.01
C LYS A 161 38.82 1.04 9.02
N GLY A 162 38.28 1.95 9.83
CA GLY A 162 38.72 3.36 9.94
C GLY A 162 37.98 4.38 9.05
N ARG A 163 37.01 3.98 8.22
CA ARG A 163 36.20 4.86 7.34
C ARG A 163 34.69 4.65 7.49
N GLU A 164 34.23 4.26 8.68
CA GLU A 164 32.83 3.92 8.98
C GLU A 164 31.85 5.05 8.61
N PHE A 165 32.24 6.31 8.86
CA PHE A 165 31.43 7.49 8.51
C PHE A 165 31.18 7.62 6.99
N LEU A 166 32.18 7.29 6.17
CA LEU A 166 32.07 7.34 4.71
C LEU A 166 31.18 6.22 4.17
N LEU A 167 31.14 5.06 4.83
CA LEU A 167 30.24 3.96 4.45
C LEU A 167 28.78 4.33 4.74
N ILE A 168 28.48 4.92 5.90
CA ILE A 168 27.12 5.37 6.24
C ILE A 168 26.63 6.44 5.23
N PHE A 169 27.49 7.40 4.88
CA PHE A 169 27.18 8.41 3.87
C PHE A 169 26.87 7.78 2.50
N LEU A 170 27.67 6.81 2.07
CA LEU A 170 27.46 6.09 0.81
C LEU A 170 26.17 5.27 0.82
N VAL A 171 25.88 4.54 1.89
CA VAL A 171 24.63 3.76 2.03
C VAL A 171 23.41 4.68 2.00
N SER A 172 23.50 5.84 2.65
CA SER A 172 22.42 6.84 2.63
C SER A 172 22.18 7.37 1.21
N LEU A 173 23.25 7.70 0.46
CA LEU A 173 23.14 8.13 -0.94
C LEU A 173 22.51 7.05 -1.82
N LEU A 174 22.91 5.79 -1.65
CA LEU A 174 22.41 4.64 -2.41
C LEU A 174 20.92 4.40 -2.11
N MET A 175 20.50 4.54 -0.84
CA MET A 175 19.10 4.40 -0.44
C MET A 175 18.22 5.51 -1.05
N VAL A 176 18.74 6.74 -1.13
CA VAL A 176 18.05 7.84 -1.82
C VAL A 176 17.92 7.55 -3.31
N LEU A 177 19.00 7.18 -4.00
CA LEU A 177 18.97 6.85 -5.42
C LEU A 177 18.04 5.68 -5.75
N GLY A 178 18.02 4.66 -4.91
CA GLY A 178 17.09 3.54 -5.02
C GLY A 178 15.64 3.97 -4.87
N SER A 179 15.35 4.81 -3.87
CA SER A 179 13.98 5.29 -3.59
C SER A 179 13.43 6.20 -4.69
N VAL A 180 14.27 7.08 -5.27
CA VAL A 180 13.85 8.03 -6.30
C VAL A 180 13.35 7.31 -7.57
N LYS A 181 13.89 6.14 -7.89
CA LYS A 181 13.50 5.38 -9.10
C LYS A 181 12.14 4.69 -9.00
N TYR A 182 11.62 4.45 -7.80
CA TYR A 182 10.28 3.89 -7.58
C TYR A 182 9.21 4.97 -7.32
N LEU A 183 9.62 6.24 -7.24
CA LEU A 183 8.74 7.37 -6.94
C LEU A 183 8.35 8.21 -8.18
N VAL A 184 8.93 7.91 -9.35
CA VAL A 184 8.68 8.58 -10.65
C VAL A 184 8.03 7.59 -11.59
#